data_AF-A0A8T1DTJ5-F1
#
_entry.id   AF-A0A8T1DTJ5-F1
#
_cell.length_a   1.000
_cell.length_b   1.000
_cell.length_c   1.000
_cell.angle_alpha   90.00
_cell.angle_beta   90.00
_cell.angle_gamma   90.00
#
_symmetry.space_group_name_H-M   'P 1'
#
loop_
_entity.id
_entity.type
_entity.pdbx_description
1 polymer ?
#
loop_
_entity_poly.entity_id
_entity_poly.type
_entity_poly.pdbx_seq_one_letter_code
_entity_poly.pdbx_strand_id
1 'polypeptide(L)'
;MALFALQGITYFLRHPALWKEDVPKQLAEILALSIVMTEIFVSTVVYGAVCVDYFQDKIFTFVLRDCGLGSLLDGHEHRSTAVKVCTSYFLSRSVLGVISLPLHVVPILGSLVYAWLHASVLAWEQHLFYFELKGFGLREQQRWVRWHKVQYSNFGMQALLLHMTPCFGPFFMLTNACGAALLAEKLEREGSGAKWHNEEETLLGSSDSGKDNTV
;
A
#
# COMPACT_ATOMS: atom_id res chain seq x y z
N MET A 1 -10.37 -36.38 -5.00
CA MET A 1 -9.70 -36.45 -3.68
C MET A 1 -10.78 -36.36 -2.61
N ALA A 2 -10.90 -37.36 -1.75
CA ALA A 2 -11.96 -37.41 -0.76
C ALA A 2 -11.79 -36.29 0.28
N LEU A 3 -12.81 -35.43 0.40
CA LEU A 3 -12.84 -34.31 1.34
C LEU A 3 -13.20 -34.81 2.74
N PHE A 4 -12.35 -35.66 3.31
CA PHE A 4 -12.54 -36.24 4.64
C PHE A 4 -12.66 -35.16 5.72
N ALA A 5 -12.02 -34.00 5.55
CA ALA A 5 -12.17 -32.85 6.43
C ALA A 5 -13.61 -32.29 6.44
N LEU A 6 -14.25 -32.16 5.26
CA LEU A 6 -15.64 -31.68 5.17
C LEU A 6 -16.64 -32.73 5.69
N GLN A 7 -16.37 -34.02 5.45
CA GLN A 7 -17.15 -35.11 6.03
C GLN A 7 -17.03 -35.16 7.56
N GLY A 8 -15.84 -34.83 8.10
CA GLY A 8 -15.63 -34.70 9.55
C GLY A 8 -16.42 -33.56 10.18
N ILE A 9 -16.42 -32.37 9.56
CA ILE A 9 -17.22 -31.22 10.04
C ILE A 9 -18.71 -31.56 10.05
N THR A 10 -19.22 -32.13 8.97
CA THR A 10 -20.64 -32.50 8.86
C THR A 10 -21.03 -33.59 9.87
N TYR A 11 -20.16 -34.58 10.11
CA TYR A 11 -20.36 -35.60 11.14
C TYR A 11 -20.37 -34.99 12.56
N PHE A 12 -19.40 -34.13 12.88
CA PHE A 12 -19.29 -33.45 14.18
C PHE A 12 -20.52 -32.57 14.48
N LEU A 13 -21.07 -31.88 13.48
CA LEU A 13 -22.29 -31.07 13.62
C LEU A 13 -23.57 -31.92 13.78
N ARG A 14 -23.59 -33.15 13.27
CA ARG A 14 -24.77 -34.03 13.28
C ARG A 14 -24.88 -34.90 14.53
N HIS A 15 -23.80 -35.04 15.30
CA HIS A 15 -23.73 -35.85 16.52
C HIS A 15 -23.60 -34.98 17.78
N PRO A 16 -24.71 -34.38 18.27
CA PRO A 16 -24.71 -33.52 19.47
C PRO A 16 -24.32 -34.26 20.75
N ALA A 17 -24.23 -35.59 20.72
CA ALA A 17 -23.68 -36.40 21.80
C ALA A 17 -22.20 -36.09 22.08
N LEU A 18 -21.43 -35.66 21.07
CA LEU A 18 -20.03 -35.24 21.22
C LEU A 18 -19.89 -33.92 22.01
N TRP A 19 -20.97 -33.13 22.11
CA TRP A 19 -20.98 -31.85 22.82
C TRP A 19 -21.41 -31.98 24.29
N LYS A 20 -21.76 -33.20 24.72
CA LYS A 20 -22.21 -33.51 26.08
C LYS A 20 -21.09 -33.92 27.02
N GLU A 21 -19.85 -34.03 26.56
CA GLU A 21 -18.74 -34.17 27.50
C GLU A 21 -18.67 -32.91 28.36
N ASP A 22 -18.46 -33.09 29.67
CA ASP A 22 -18.38 -32.03 30.68
C ASP A 22 -17.18 -31.12 30.42
N VAL A 23 -17.27 -30.26 29.41
CA VAL A 23 -16.34 -29.16 29.22
C VAL A 23 -16.54 -28.24 30.43
N PRO A 24 -15.51 -28.02 31.26
CA PRO A 24 -15.66 -27.16 32.41
C PRO A 24 -16.09 -25.78 31.94
N LYS A 25 -17.16 -25.26 32.56
CA LYS A 25 -17.84 -24.00 32.17
C LYS A 25 -16.87 -22.84 31.92
N GLN A 26 -15.81 -22.74 32.73
CA GLN A 26 -14.76 -21.73 32.59
C GLN A 26 -14.01 -21.81 31.25
N LEU A 27 -13.70 -23.01 30.74
CA LEU A 27 -13.03 -23.18 29.46
C LEU A 27 -13.95 -22.78 28.29
N ALA A 28 -15.24 -23.13 28.36
CA ALA A 28 -16.21 -22.73 27.36
C ALA A 28 -16.37 -21.20 27.28
N GLU A 29 -16.40 -20.52 28.43
CA GLU A 29 -16.47 -19.06 28.51
C GLU A 29 -15.21 -18.38 27.95
N ILE A 30 -14.03 -18.88 28.30
CA ILE A 30 -12.75 -18.36 27.77
C ILE A 30 -12.67 -18.56 26.25
N LEU A 31 -13.03 -19.74 25.77
CA LEU A 31 -13.04 -20.04 24.33
C LEU A 31 -14.01 -19.13 23.58
N ALA A 32 -15.25 -19.00 24.07
CA ALA A 32 -16.24 -18.11 23.47
C ALA A 32 -15.77 -16.65 23.43
N LEU A 33 -15.23 -16.13 24.54
CA LEU A 33 -14.70 -14.76 24.61
C LEU A 33 -13.52 -14.57 23.65
N SER A 34 -12.62 -15.53 23.54
CA SER A 34 -11.48 -15.46 22.63
C SER A 34 -11.91 -15.44 21.16
N ILE A 35 -12.92 -16.24 20.79
CA ILE A 35 -13.48 -16.28 19.43
C ILE A 35 -14.12 -14.94 19.09
N VAL A 36 -14.98 -14.42 19.97
CA VAL A 36 -15.67 -13.13 19.75
C VAL A 36 -14.66 -11.98 19.66
N MET A 37 -13.66 -11.94 20.55
CA MET A 37 -12.60 -10.93 20.50
C MET A 37 -11.82 -11.00 19.18
N THR A 38 -11.52 -12.21 18.72
CA THR A 38 -10.82 -12.42 17.43
C THR A 38 -11.69 -11.96 16.27
N GLU A 39 -12.98 -12.30 16.26
CA GLU A 39 -13.92 -11.91 15.20
C GLU A 39 -14.09 -10.39 15.12
N ILE A 40 -14.28 -9.72 16.27
CA ILE A 40 -14.38 -8.25 16.32
C ILE A 40 -13.09 -7.61 15.85
N PHE A 41 -11.93 -8.13 16.26
CA PHE A 41 -10.63 -7.63 15.84
C PHE A 41 -10.43 -7.76 14.33
N VAL A 42 -10.67 -8.95 13.77
CA VAL A 42 -10.56 -9.21 12.33
C VAL A 42 -11.54 -8.33 11.55
N SER A 43 -12.79 -8.25 11.99
CA SER A 43 -13.81 -7.42 11.35
C SER A 43 -13.44 -5.93 11.35
N THR A 44 -12.89 -5.44 12.47
CA THR A 44 -12.42 -4.04 12.60
C THR A 44 -11.25 -3.76 11.66
N VAL A 45 -10.28 -4.67 11.58
CA VAL A 45 -9.13 -4.54 10.68
C VAL A 45 -9.56 -4.56 9.22
N VAL A 46 -10.44 -5.49 8.84
CA VAL A 46 -10.97 -5.60 7.47
C VAL A 46 -11.77 -4.35 7.10
N TYR A 47 -12.67 -3.90 7.97
CA TYR A 47 -13.43 -2.67 7.75
C TYR A 47 -12.51 -1.45 7.64
N GLY A 48 -11.54 -1.32 8.54
CA GLY A 48 -10.53 -0.27 8.50
C GLY A 48 -9.76 -0.23 7.19
N ALA A 49 -9.25 -1.37 6.74
CA ALA A 49 -8.50 -1.46 5.48
C ALA A 49 -9.37 -1.09 4.27
N VAL A 50 -10.56 -1.69 4.13
CA VAL A 50 -11.44 -1.45 2.99
C VAL A 50 -11.96 -0.02 2.96
N CYS A 51 -12.40 0.51 4.11
CA CYS A 51 -12.93 1.87 4.16
C CYS A 51 -11.85 2.91 3.93
N VAL A 52 -10.68 2.77 4.56
CA VAL A 52 -9.59 3.74 4.38
C VAL A 52 -9.14 3.78 2.92
N ASP A 53 -8.88 2.63 2.29
CA ASP A 53 -8.48 2.58 0.89
C ASP A 53 -9.53 3.23 -0.01
N TYR A 54 -10.82 2.91 0.22
CA TYR A 54 -11.93 3.51 -0.53
C TYR A 54 -12.01 5.04 -0.38
N PHE A 55 -11.83 5.55 0.84
CA PHE A 55 -11.86 7.00 1.08
C PHE A 55 -10.63 7.70 0.50
N GLN A 56 -9.44 7.09 0.57
CA GLN A 56 -8.22 7.65 -0.01
C GLN A 56 -8.34 7.82 -1.52
N ASP A 57 -8.83 6.81 -2.25
CA ASP A 57 -9.02 6.89 -3.70
C ASP A 57 -10.03 7.98 -4.10
N LYS A 58 -11.14 8.07 -3.35
CA LYS A 58 -12.18 9.10 -3.54
C LYS A 58 -11.63 10.51 -3.32
N ILE A 59 -10.88 10.71 -2.24
CA ILE A 59 -10.29 12.00 -1.91
C ILE A 59 -9.23 12.38 -2.94
N PHE A 60 -8.38 11.44 -3.33
CA PHE A 60 -7.34 11.67 -4.33
C PHE A 60 -7.96 12.09 -5.67
N THR A 61 -8.97 11.35 -6.11
CA THR A 61 -9.76 11.66 -7.32
C THR A 61 -10.40 13.05 -7.24
N PHE A 62 -11.02 13.38 -6.10
CA PHE A 62 -11.66 14.67 -5.89
C PHE A 62 -10.64 15.81 -5.97
N VAL A 63 -9.48 15.68 -5.31
CA VAL A 63 -8.41 16.69 -5.32
C VAL A 63 -7.84 16.88 -6.72
N LEU A 64 -7.54 15.80 -7.45
CA LEU A 64 -7.05 15.93 -8.83
C LEU A 64 -8.05 16.65 -9.75
N ARG A 65 -9.34 16.36 -9.59
CA ARG A 65 -10.40 17.03 -10.35
C ARG A 65 -10.47 18.52 -10.02
N ASP A 66 -10.37 18.88 -8.73
CA ASP A 66 -10.37 20.27 -8.27
C ASP A 66 -9.16 21.05 -8.79
N CYS A 67 -7.99 20.40 -8.89
CA CYS A 67 -6.81 21.02 -9.47
C CYS A 67 -6.83 21.14 -11.01
N GLY A 68 -7.90 20.68 -11.68
CA GLY A 68 -8.05 20.76 -13.14
C GLY A 68 -7.40 19.60 -13.91
N LEU A 69 -6.93 18.55 -13.23
CA LEU A 69 -6.39 17.34 -13.83
C LEU A 69 -7.47 16.28 -14.11
N GLY A 70 -8.74 16.70 -14.18
CA GLY A 70 -9.89 15.83 -14.43
C GLY A 70 -9.76 14.96 -15.69
N SER A 71 -9.08 15.45 -16.73
CA SER A 71 -8.86 14.73 -17.98
C SER A 71 -8.00 13.47 -17.82
N LEU A 72 -7.15 13.39 -16.78
CA LEU A 72 -6.39 12.17 -16.47
C LEU A 72 -7.28 11.06 -15.89
N LEU A 73 -8.49 11.40 -15.41
CA LEU A 73 -9.43 10.45 -14.82
C LEU A 73 -10.43 9.89 -15.82
N ASP A 74 -10.63 10.53 -16.98
CA ASP A 74 -11.72 10.21 -17.93
C ASP A 74 -11.59 8.83 -18.62
N GLY A 75 -10.49 8.09 -18.40
CA GLY A 75 -10.26 6.75 -18.95
C GLY A 75 -10.21 5.61 -17.92
N HIS A 76 -10.26 5.90 -16.61
CA HIS A 76 -10.04 4.91 -15.56
C HIS A 76 -11.33 4.60 -14.79
N GLU A 77 -11.97 3.50 -15.17
CA GLU A 77 -13.13 2.95 -14.45
C GLU A 77 -12.71 2.54 -13.04
N HIS A 78 -13.50 2.97 -12.04
CA HIS A 78 -13.35 2.74 -10.58
C HIS A 78 -13.20 1.25 -10.24
N ARG A 79 -12.02 0.67 -10.49
CA ARG A 79 -11.74 -0.72 -10.15
C ARG A 79 -11.15 -0.74 -8.76
N SER A 80 -12.00 -0.97 -7.77
CA SER A 80 -11.61 -1.11 -6.36
C SER A 80 -10.59 -2.26 -6.24
N THR A 81 -9.32 -1.90 -6.13
CA THR A 81 -8.20 -2.84 -6.01
C THR A 81 -7.75 -3.00 -4.57
N ALA A 82 -8.71 -3.07 -3.64
CA ALA A 82 -8.49 -3.45 -2.24
C ALA A 82 -7.62 -4.73 -2.12
N VAL A 83 -7.74 -5.65 -3.07
CA VAL A 83 -6.97 -6.91 -3.10
C VAL A 83 -5.51 -6.71 -3.53
N LYS A 84 -5.21 -5.81 -4.49
CA LYS A 84 -3.83 -5.57 -4.94
C LYS A 84 -3.04 -4.74 -3.93
N VAL A 85 -3.69 -3.76 -3.29
CA VAL A 85 -3.07 -2.93 -2.25
C VAL A 85 -2.81 -3.75 -0.99
N CYS A 86 -3.79 -4.54 -0.52
CA CYS A 86 -3.58 -5.43 0.63
C CYS A 86 -2.40 -6.41 0.39
N THR A 87 -2.31 -6.99 -0.81
CA THR A 87 -1.18 -7.88 -1.17
C THR A 87 0.15 -7.13 -1.25
N SER A 88 0.17 -5.95 -1.89
CA SER A 88 1.39 -5.14 -2.02
C SER A 88 1.88 -4.61 -0.67
N TYR A 89 0.98 -4.22 0.22
CA TYR A 89 1.27 -3.64 1.52
C TYR A 89 1.83 -4.67 2.51
N PHE A 90 1.27 -5.89 2.53
CA PHE A 90 1.81 -6.98 3.35
C PHE A 90 3.21 -7.42 2.86
N LEU A 91 3.43 -7.47 1.54
CA LEU A 91 4.72 -7.82 0.96
C LEU A 91 5.77 -6.72 1.15
N SER A 92 5.45 -5.46 0.86
CA SER A 92 6.39 -4.34 1.01
C SER A 92 6.83 -4.19 2.46
N ARG A 93 5.90 -4.25 3.41
CA ARG A 93 6.18 -4.12 4.85
C ARG A 93 7.02 -5.27 5.40
N SER A 94 6.75 -6.50 4.97
CA SER A 94 7.52 -7.68 5.39
C SER A 94 8.95 -7.65 4.84
N VAL A 95 9.13 -7.28 3.57
CA VAL A 95 10.45 -7.13 2.95
C VAL A 95 11.25 -6.00 3.61
N LEU A 96 10.61 -4.86 3.91
CA LEU A 96 11.26 -3.75 4.61
C LEU A 96 11.67 -4.13 6.04
N GLY A 97 10.87 -4.95 6.73
CA GLY A 97 11.21 -5.50 8.05
C GLY A 97 12.41 -6.44 8.04
N VAL A 98 12.60 -7.20 6.96
CA VAL A 98 13.78 -8.06 6.79
C VAL A 98 15.02 -7.22 6.45
N ILE A 99 14.86 -6.15 5.65
CA ILE A 99 15.95 -5.24 5.28
C ILE A 99 16.36 -4.31 6.46
N SER A 100 15.46 -4.05 7.42
CA SER A 100 15.75 -3.20 8.58
C SER A 100 16.55 -3.91 9.67
N LEU A 101 16.50 -5.25 9.72
CA LEU A 101 17.17 -6.09 10.72
C LEU A 101 18.70 -5.88 10.79
N PRO A 102 19.45 -5.84 9.68
CA PRO A 102 20.89 -5.54 9.69
C PRO A 102 21.21 -4.06 10.01
N LEU A 103 20.25 -3.15 9.84
CA LEU A 103 20.48 -1.71 9.90
C LEU A 103 20.46 -1.14 11.34
N HIS A 104 19.97 -1.92 12.31
CA HIS A 104 20.05 -1.62 13.75
C HIS A 104 21.45 -1.76 14.35
N VAL A 105 22.45 -2.20 13.57
CA VAL A 105 23.83 -2.41 14.04
C VAL A 105 24.62 -1.10 14.22
N VAL A 106 24.19 0.00 13.60
CA VAL A 106 24.82 1.33 13.74
C VAL A 106 23.83 2.30 14.39
N PRO A 107 23.97 2.61 15.71
CA PRO A 107 23.03 3.47 16.40
C PRO A 107 23.01 4.89 15.80
N ILE A 108 21.80 5.46 15.71
CA ILE A 108 21.48 6.84 15.27
C ILE A 108 21.58 7.07 13.74
N LEU A 109 22.73 6.84 13.10
CA LEU A 109 22.87 7.05 11.65
C LEU A 109 22.07 6.03 10.83
N GLY A 110 22.09 4.75 11.25
CA GLY A 110 21.31 3.70 10.57
C GLY A 110 19.81 3.97 10.64
N SER A 111 19.33 4.43 11.80
CA SER A 111 17.92 4.75 12.02
C SER A 111 17.44 5.95 11.20
N LEU A 112 18.29 6.98 11.03
CA LEU A 112 17.94 8.16 10.23
C LEU A 112 17.83 7.82 8.74
N VAL A 113 18.79 7.06 8.22
CA VAL A 113 18.76 6.59 6.82
C VAL A 113 17.61 5.62 6.59
N TYR A 114 17.33 4.74 7.56
CA TYR A 114 16.19 3.84 7.51
C TYR A 114 14.87 4.61 7.43
N ALA A 115 14.67 5.60 8.30
CA ALA A 115 13.48 6.44 8.31
C ALA A 115 13.33 7.18 6.96
N TRP A 116 14.43 7.65 6.39
CA TRP A 116 14.42 8.31 5.08
C TRP A 116 14.04 7.37 3.92
N LEU A 117 14.59 6.16 3.92
CA LEU A 117 14.23 5.13 2.93
C LEU A 117 12.76 4.72 3.08
N HIS A 118 12.31 4.49 4.31
CA HIS A 118 10.92 4.13 4.61
C HIS A 118 9.95 5.24 4.18
N ALA A 119 10.27 6.50 4.48
CA ALA A 119 9.53 7.66 4.02
C ALA A 119 9.40 7.69 2.49
N SER A 120 10.50 7.44 1.78
CA SER A 120 10.50 7.42 0.32
C SER A 120 9.64 6.29 -0.26
N VAL A 121 9.65 5.10 0.37
CA VAL A 121 8.77 3.98 0.01
C VAL A 121 7.31 4.33 0.28
N LEU A 122 7.01 4.94 1.42
CA LEU A 122 5.66 5.39 1.76
C LEU A 122 5.12 6.38 0.74
N ALA A 123 5.94 7.33 0.27
CA ALA A 123 5.57 8.27 -0.77
C ALA A 123 5.24 7.57 -2.11
N TRP A 124 6.02 6.54 -2.48
CA TRP A 124 5.75 5.73 -3.66
C TRP A 124 4.42 4.97 -3.52
N GLU A 125 4.15 4.37 -2.37
CA GLU A 125 2.89 3.67 -2.08
C GLU A 125 1.68 4.61 -2.22
N GLN A 126 1.77 5.83 -1.68
CA GLN A 126 0.69 6.84 -1.80
C GLN A 126 0.46 7.34 -3.24
N HIS A 127 1.42 7.14 -4.15
CA HIS A 127 1.29 7.50 -5.57
C HIS A 127 0.92 6.31 -6.48
N LEU A 128 0.67 5.11 -5.94
CA LEU A 128 0.33 3.94 -6.77
C LEU A 128 -0.89 4.19 -7.66
N PHE A 129 -1.92 4.85 -7.14
CA PHE A 129 -3.10 5.23 -7.91
C PHE A 129 -2.76 6.23 -9.02
N TYR A 130 -1.89 7.22 -8.77
CA TYR A 130 -1.42 8.14 -9.80
C TYR A 130 -0.62 7.43 -10.90
N PHE A 131 0.22 6.46 -10.54
CA PHE A 131 0.93 5.65 -11.53
C PHE A 131 -0.01 4.76 -12.34
N GLU A 132 -1.09 4.28 -11.73
CA GLU A 132 -2.15 3.55 -12.42
C GLU A 132 -2.89 4.45 -13.41
N LEU A 133 -3.22 5.70 -13.04
CA LEU A 133 -3.80 6.71 -13.94
C LEU A 133 -2.88 7.05 -15.13
N LYS A 134 -1.56 6.99 -14.93
CA LYS A 134 -0.58 7.17 -16.01
C LYS A 134 -0.31 5.90 -16.83
N GLY A 135 -0.81 4.75 -16.39
CA GLY A 135 -0.50 3.46 -17.00
C GLY A 135 0.96 3.00 -16.82
N PHE A 136 1.69 3.53 -15.83
CA PHE A 136 3.11 3.22 -15.64
C PHE A 136 3.33 1.78 -15.14
N GLY A 137 4.23 1.05 -15.81
CA GLY A 137 4.70 -0.25 -15.36
C GLY A 137 5.66 -0.16 -14.16
N LEU A 138 5.87 -1.26 -13.42
CA LEU A 138 6.75 -1.27 -12.23
C LEU A 138 8.16 -0.72 -12.47
N ARG A 139 8.74 -0.97 -13.65
CA ARG A 139 10.08 -0.47 -14.01
C ARG A 139 10.09 1.02 -14.33
N GLU A 140 9.00 1.55 -14.90
CA GLU A 140 8.83 2.98 -15.15
C GLU A 140 8.60 3.73 -13.84
N GLN A 141 7.74 3.21 -12.97
CA GLN A 141 7.51 3.75 -11.62
C GLN A 141 8.82 3.90 -10.85
N GLN A 142 9.65 2.86 -10.82
CA GLN A 142 10.94 2.93 -10.14
C GLN A 142 11.87 4.00 -10.73
N ARG A 143 11.89 4.17 -12.06
CA ARG A 143 12.72 5.22 -12.68
C ARG A 143 12.15 6.61 -12.42
N TRP A 144 10.83 6.78 -12.49
CA TRP A 144 10.15 8.03 -12.17
C TRP A 144 10.40 8.48 -10.73
N VAL A 145 10.29 7.57 -9.75
CA VAL A 145 10.56 7.87 -8.34
C VAL A 145 12.04 8.18 -8.12
N ARG A 146 12.95 7.50 -8.81
CA ARG A 146 14.39 7.82 -8.76
C ARG A 146 14.69 9.19 -9.35
N TRP A 147 14.02 9.57 -10.44
CA TRP A 147 14.14 10.89 -11.05
C TRP A 147 13.66 11.99 -10.10
N HIS A 148 12.52 11.78 -9.44
CA HIS A 148 11.93 12.71 -8.48
C HIS A 148 12.29 12.41 -7.01
N LYS A 149 13.47 11.81 -6.76
CA LYS A 149 13.83 11.29 -5.43
C LYS A 149 13.68 12.33 -4.32
N VAL A 150 14.03 13.58 -4.60
CA VAL A 150 13.97 14.68 -3.62
C VAL A 150 12.52 15.02 -3.26
N GLN A 151 11.64 15.14 -4.26
CA GLN A 151 10.23 15.45 -4.05
C GLN A 151 9.53 14.32 -3.28
N TYR A 152 9.74 13.06 -3.69
CA TYR A 152 9.17 11.90 -3.02
C TYR A 152 9.71 11.73 -1.61
N SER A 153 11.01 11.96 -1.39
CA SER A 153 11.63 11.96 -0.07
C SER A 153 10.98 12.96 0.88
N ASN A 154 10.85 14.22 0.44
CA ASN A 154 10.35 15.29 1.29
C ASN A 154 8.88 15.08 1.65
N PHE A 155 8.06 14.71 0.67
CA PHE A 155 6.66 14.35 0.90
C PHE A 155 6.54 13.14 1.82
N GLY A 156 7.29 12.08 1.56
CA GLY A 156 7.32 10.88 2.38
C GLY A 156 7.70 11.14 3.83
N MET A 157 8.64 12.05 4.06
CA MET A 157 9.07 12.44 5.40
C MET A 157 7.92 13.13 6.15
N GLN A 158 7.24 14.06 5.50
CA GLN A 158 6.08 14.75 6.08
C GLN A 158 4.93 13.79 6.36
N ALA A 159 4.62 12.90 5.41
CA ALA A 159 3.61 11.87 5.56
C ALA A 159 3.94 10.87 6.68
N LEU A 160 5.22 10.52 6.84
CA LEU A 160 5.69 9.66 7.90
C LEU A 160 5.55 10.33 9.28
N LEU A 161 5.87 11.63 9.39
CA LEU A 161 5.67 12.40 10.62
C LEU A 161 4.19 12.43 11.04
N LEU A 162 3.28 12.57 10.07
CA LEU A 162 1.84 12.51 10.32
C LEU A 162 1.42 11.13 10.86
N HIS A 163 1.98 10.03 10.32
CA HIS A 163 1.74 8.67 10.83
C HIS A 163 2.32 8.41 12.22
N MET A 164 3.31 9.18 12.68
CA MET A 164 3.88 9.03 14.02
C MET A 164 2.97 9.56 15.13
N THR A 165 1.89 10.28 14.78
CA THR A 165 0.93 10.78 15.77
C THR A 165 -0.05 9.66 16.16
N PRO A 166 0.01 9.13 17.40
CA PRO A 166 -0.94 8.12 17.84
C PRO A 166 -2.36 8.70 17.88
N CYS A 167 -3.36 7.82 17.79
CA CYS A 167 -4.81 8.14 17.83
C CYS A 167 -5.42 8.81 16.58
N PHE A 168 -4.64 9.52 15.76
CA PHE A 168 -5.15 10.23 14.57
C PHE A 168 -4.79 9.57 13.23
N GLY A 169 -4.30 8.31 13.26
CA GLY A 169 -3.80 7.59 12.10
C GLY A 169 -4.74 7.63 10.88
N PRO A 170 -6.01 7.18 11.00
CA PRO A 170 -6.94 7.18 9.86
C PRO A 170 -7.22 8.58 9.30
N PHE A 171 -7.30 9.60 10.15
CA PHE A 171 -7.49 10.98 9.71
C PHE A 171 -6.29 11.46 8.89
N PHE A 172 -5.08 11.19 9.36
CA PHE A 172 -3.86 11.58 8.65
C PHE A 172 -3.59 10.78 7.38
N MET A 173 -4.11 9.56 7.25
CA MET A 173 -4.10 8.82 5.98
C MET A 173 -4.88 9.55 4.89
N LEU A 174 -6.02 10.17 5.23
CA LEU A 174 -6.79 10.98 4.29
C LEU A 174 -6.05 12.26 3.91
N THR A 175 -5.45 12.94 4.90
CA THR A 175 -4.60 14.12 4.65
C THR A 175 -3.39 13.80 3.79
N ASN A 176 -2.76 12.63 4.00
CA ASN A 176 -1.66 12.14 3.18
C ASN A 176 -2.11 11.87 1.73
N ALA A 177 -3.33 11.33 1.53
CA ALA A 177 -3.90 11.17 0.19
C ALA A 177 -4.13 12.52 -0.51
N CYS A 178 -4.65 13.53 0.21
CA CYS A 178 -4.73 14.90 -0.32
C CYS A 178 -3.34 15.44 -0.72
N GLY A 179 -2.35 15.31 0.16
CA GLY A 179 -0.99 15.77 -0.10
C GLY A 179 -0.32 15.06 -1.27
N ALA A 180 -0.58 13.75 -1.43
CA ALA A 180 -0.11 12.98 -2.56
C ALA A 180 -0.73 13.49 -3.88
N ALA A 181 -2.03 13.78 -3.90
CA ALA A 181 -2.69 14.35 -5.08
C ALA A 181 -2.15 15.75 -5.44
N LEU A 182 -1.87 16.59 -4.44
CA LEU A 182 -1.25 17.90 -4.65
C LEU A 182 0.19 17.78 -5.17
N LEU A 183 0.96 16.80 -4.68
CA LEU A 183 2.28 16.51 -5.22
C LEU A 183 2.20 16.05 -6.69
N ALA A 184 1.27 15.16 -7.02
CA ALA A 184 1.04 14.72 -8.38
C ALA A 184 0.71 15.91 -9.30
N GLU A 185 -0.17 16.81 -8.85
CA GLU A 185 -0.50 18.02 -9.60
C GLU A 185 0.72 18.92 -9.84
N LYS A 186 1.51 19.16 -8.78
CA LYS A 186 2.73 19.97 -8.90
C LYS A 186 3.70 19.37 -9.93
N LEU A 187 3.87 18.04 -9.93
CA LEU A 187 4.72 17.36 -10.89
C LEU A 187 4.22 17.53 -12.33
N GLU A 188 2.91 17.49 -12.56
CA GLU A 188 2.32 17.78 -13.88
C GLU A 188 2.55 19.23 -14.31
N ARG A 189 2.33 20.20 -13.40
CA ARG A 189 2.53 21.62 -13.70
C ARG A 189 3.98 21.97 -14.05
N GLU A 190 4.94 21.30 -13.43
CA GLU A 190 6.37 21.47 -13.73
C GLU A 190 6.77 20.85 -15.10
N GLY A 191 5.80 20.30 -15.83
CA GLY A 191 6.00 19.63 -17.12
C GLY A 191 6.78 18.32 -16.98
N SER A 192 6.80 17.74 -15.77
CA SER A 192 7.62 16.56 -15.49
C SER A 192 7.18 15.36 -16.32
N GLY A 193 5.89 15.24 -16.65
CA GLY A 193 5.38 14.23 -17.56
C GLY A 193 5.97 14.34 -18.97
N ALA A 194 6.00 15.55 -19.54
CA ALA A 194 6.58 15.79 -20.87
C ALA A 194 8.10 15.60 -20.88
N LYS A 195 8.80 16.09 -19.84
CA LYS A 195 10.26 15.90 -19.68
C LYS A 195 10.61 14.42 -19.56
N TRP A 196 9.83 13.66 -18.79
CA TRP A 196 10.01 12.24 -18.61
C TRP A 196 9.91 11.46 -19.92
N HIS A 197 8.91 11.74 -20.77
CA HIS A 197 8.78 11.09 -22.07
C HIS A 197 10.01 11.34 -22.96
N ASN A 198 10.51 12.57 -23.03
CA ASN A 198 11.71 12.90 -23.81
C ASN A 198 12.97 12.18 -23.27
N GLU A 199 13.14 12.17 -21.95
CA GLU A 199 14.27 11.48 -21.29
C GLU A 199 14.16 9.94 -21.49
N GLU A 200 12.96 9.38 -21.44
CA GLU A 200 12.74 7.96 -21.65
C GLU A 200 13.02 7.53 -23.09
N GLU A 201 12.58 8.31 -24.08
CA GLU A 201 12.89 8.06 -25.50
C GLU A 201 14.40 8.12 -25.78
N THR A 202 15.12 9.09 -25.19
CA THR A 202 16.59 9.18 -25.32
C THR A 202 17.34 8.02 -24.64
N LEU A 203 16.86 7.54 -23.48
CA LEU A 203 17.42 6.36 -22.80
C LEU A 203 17.17 5.05 -23.56
N LEU A 204 16.00 4.92 -24.20
CA LEU A 204 15.68 3.76 -25.02
C LEU A 204 16.48 3.77 -26.34
N GLY A 205 16.60 4.93 -27.01
CA GLY A 205 17.37 5.07 -28.24
C GLY A 205 18.88 4.82 -28.06
N SER A 206 19.46 5.23 -26.93
CA SER A 206 20.88 4.97 -26.61
C SER A 206 21.15 3.50 -26.27
N SER A 207 20.20 2.79 -25.65
CA SER A 207 20.33 1.35 -25.42
C SER A 207 20.28 0.52 -26.71
N ASP A 208 19.56 0.99 -27.73
CA ASP A 208 19.45 0.27 -29.01
C ASP A 208 20.70 0.49 -29.88
N SER A 209 21.24 1.71 -29.92
CA SER A 209 22.51 2.02 -30.60
C SER A 209 23.73 1.30 -29.97
N GLY A 210 23.69 1.02 -28.66
CA GLY A 210 24.72 0.25 -27.97
C GLY A 210 24.75 -1.24 -28.30
N LYS A 211 23.66 -1.81 -28.84
CA LYS A 211 23.59 -3.21 -29.25
C LYS A 211 24.09 -3.45 -30.68
N ASP A 212 23.97 -2.45 -31.56
CA ASP A 212 24.38 -2.55 -32.96
C ASP A 212 25.90 -2.44 -33.15
N ASN A 213 26.61 -1.83 -32.19
CA ASN A 213 28.07 -1.69 -32.20
C ASN A 213 28.84 -2.89 -31.57
N THR A 214 28.16 -4.03 -31.35
CA THR A 214 28.76 -5.25 -30.76
C THR A 214 28.77 -6.47 -31.69
N VAL A 215 28.74 -6.26 -33.01
CA VAL A 215 28.95 -7.29 -34.04
C VAL A 215 30.33 -7.14 -34.67
#